data_AF-A0A7C6EQD5-F1
#
_entry.id   AF-A0A7C6EQD5-F1
#
_cell.length_a   1.000
_cell.length_b   1.000
_cell.length_c   1.000
_cell.angle_alpha   90.00
_cell.angle_beta   90.00
_cell.angle_gamma   90.00
#
_symmetry.space_group_name_H-M   'P 1'
#
loop_
_entity.id
_entity.type
_entity.pdbx_description
1 polymer ?
#
loop_
_entity_poly.entity_id
_entity_poly.type
_entity_poly.pdbx_seq_one_letter_code
_entity_poly.pdbx_strand_id
1 'polypeptide(L)' 'MKKLTKKDILKDTIKHIDIKKIDSTAIIDSMREMSFTSRETASATDIFMRMLKDKKCSI' A
#
# COMPACT_ATOMS: atom_id res chain seq x y z
N MET A 1 -15.22 32.02 28.98
CA MET A 1 -14.40 30.87 28.54
C MET A 1 -13.63 31.26 27.28
N LYS A 2 -12.32 31.01 27.20
CA LYS A 2 -11.50 31.38 26.03
C LYS A 2 -11.85 30.48 24.84
N LYS A 3 -12.17 31.07 23.69
CA LYS A 3 -12.45 30.33 22.45
C LYS A 3 -11.12 29.86 21.84
N LEU A 4 -10.90 28.54 21.73
CA LEU A 4 -9.72 28.00 21.04
C LEU A 4 -9.79 28.33 19.54
N THR A 5 -8.66 28.72 18.96
CA THR A 5 -8.51 28.98 17.53
C THR A 5 -7.94 27.76 16.81
N LYS A 6 -8.08 27.68 15.48
CA LYS A 6 -7.48 26.60 14.68
C LYS A 6 -5.96 26.48 14.89
N LYS A 7 -5.28 27.62 15.07
CA LYS A 7 -3.83 27.64 15.36
C LYS A 7 -3.50 27.05 16.74
N ASP A 8 -4.43 27.11 17.68
CA ASP A 8 -4.23 26.55 19.02
C ASP A 8 -4.29 25.01 19.02
N ILE A 9 -5.01 24.41 18.07
CA ILE A 9 -5.23 22.95 17.97
C ILE A 9 -4.40 22.25 16.89
N LEU A 10 -3.91 22.96 15.88
CA LEU A 10 -3.12 22.40 14.77
C LEU A 10 -1.61 22.68 14.94
N LYS A 11 -1.06 22.43 16.13
CA LYS A 11 0.35 22.69 16.43
C LYS A 11 1.27 21.55 16.00
N ASP A 12 0.77 20.33 16.04
CA ASP A 12 1.55 19.13 15.75
C ASP A 12 1.43 18.74 14.28
N THR A 13 2.56 18.39 13.66
CA THR A 13 2.59 17.88 12.29
C THR A 13 2.12 16.41 12.26
N ILE A 14 1.17 16.11 11.38
CA ILE A 14 0.72 14.74 11.13
C ILE A 14 1.88 13.94 10.56
N LYS A 15 2.25 12.84 11.23
CA LYS A 15 3.25 11.89 10.76
C LYS A 15 2.56 10.78 9.98
N HIS A 16 2.84 10.68 8.69
CA HIS A 16 2.37 9.58 7.85
C HIS A 16 3.31 8.39 7.96
N ILE A 17 2.78 7.19 7.73
CA ILE A 17 3.58 5.97 7.62
C ILE A 17 4.41 6.07 6.35
N ASP A 18 5.72 5.83 6.47
CA ASP A 18 6.60 5.68 5.32
C ASP A 18 6.44 4.27 4.76
N ILE A 19 5.55 4.12 3.78
CA ILE A 19 5.21 2.82 3.17
C ILE A 19 6.44 2.14 2.53
N LYS A 20 7.47 2.89 2.14
CA LYS A 20 8.71 2.33 1.57
C LYS A 20 9.52 1.53 2.59
N LYS A 21 9.33 1.80 3.88
CA LYS A 21 9.99 1.05 4.97
C LYS A 21 9.29 -0.27 5.28
N ILE A 22 8.16 -0.55 4.64
CA ILE A 22 7.36 -1.75 4.86
C ILE A 22 7.55 -2.66 3.66
N ASP A 23 8.12 -3.83 3.90
CA ASP A 23 8.09 -4.92 2.92
C ASP A 23 6.72 -5.61 2.99
N SER A 24 5.87 -5.36 1.98
CA SER A 24 4.54 -5.94 1.87
C SER A 24 4.51 -7.31 1.18
N THR A 25 5.66 -7.86 0.76
CA THR A 25 5.72 -9.09 -0.05
C THR A 25 5.02 -10.26 0.64
N ALA A 26 5.28 -10.46 1.94
CA ALA A 26 4.66 -11.54 2.72
C ALA A 26 3.14 -11.36 2.87
N ILE A 27 2.67 -10.11 2.95
CA ILE A 27 1.23 -9.81 3.03
C ILE A 27 0.56 -10.20 1.72
N ILE A 28 1.08 -9.73 0.59
CA ILE A 28 0.53 -10.01 -0.74
C ILE A 28 0.56 -11.52 -1.03
N ASP A 29 1.63 -12.22 -0.65
CA ASP A 29 1.73 -13.67 -0.84
C ASP A 29 0.64 -14.43 -0.06
N SER A 30 0.37 -14.03 1.19
CA SER A 30 -0.70 -14.63 1.98
C SER A 30 -2.10 -14.41 1.40
N MET A 31 -2.31 -13.37 0.56
CA MET A 31 -3.61 -13.08 -0.04
C MET A 31 -4.09 -14.16 -1.01
N ARG A 32 -3.21 -15.06 -1.47
CA ARG A 32 -3.58 -16.22 -2.32
C ARG A 32 -4.60 -17.13 -1.62
N GLU A 33 -4.40 -17.35 -0.33
CA GLU A 33 -5.23 -18.23 0.51
C GLU A 33 -6.49 -17.52 1.03
N MET A 34 -6.68 -16.25 0.70
CA MET A 34 -7.84 -15.46 1.11
C MET A 34 -8.96 -15.51 0.06
N SER A 35 -10.13 -14.98 0.43
CA SER A 35 -11.31 -14.92 -0.43
C SER A 35 -11.43 -13.56 -1.14
N PHE A 36 -12.25 -13.53 -2.20
CA PHE A 36 -12.63 -12.32 -2.94
C PHE A 36 -11.43 -11.61 -3.60
N THR A 37 -11.43 -10.28 -3.57
CA THR A 37 -10.47 -9.40 -4.25
C THR A 37 -9.04 -9.56 -3.74
N SER A 38 -8.84 -10.12 -2.54
CA SER A 38 -7.51 -10.45 -2.03
C SER A 38 -6.79 -11.45 -2.94
N ARG A 39 -7.48 -12.53 -3.33
CA ARG A 39 -6.91 -13.55 -4.23
C ARG A 39 -6.61 -12.99 -5.62
N GLU A 40 -7.49 -12.10 -6.10
CA GLU A 40 -7.31 -11.40 -7.37
C GLU A 40 -6.06 -10.51 -7.34
N THR A 41 -5.82 -9.80 -6.23
CA THR A 41 -4.64 -8.96 -6.04
C THR A 41 -3.34 -9.77 -6.09
N ALA A 42 -3.30 -10.93 -5.42
CA ALA A 42 -2.14 -11.84 -5.49
C ALA A 42 -1.90 -12.35 -6.92
N SER A 43 -2.97 -12.75 -7.62
CA SER A 43 -2.89 -13.23 -9.01
C SER A 43 -2.44 -12.13 -9.98
N ALA A 44 -2.94 -10.90 -9.83
CA ALA A 44 -2.52 -9.74 -10.61
C ALA A 44 -1.04 -9.41 -10.38
N THR A 45 -0.56 -9.54 -9.14
CA THR A 45 0.85 -9.37 -8.80
C THR A 45 1.73 -10.35 -9.56
N ASP A 46 1.35 -11.63 -9.64
CA ASP A 46 2.11 -12.62 -10.42
C ASP A 46 2.19 -12.29 -11.90
N ILE A 47 1.06 -11.88 -12.48
CA ILE A 47 0.98 -11.49 -13.90
C ILE A 47 1.93 -10.33 -14.15
N PHE A 48 1.88 -9.31 -13.29
CA PHE A 48 2.75 -8.15 -13.39
C PHE A 48 4.23 -8.54 -13.25
N MET A 49 4.57 -9.40 -12.29
CA MET A 49 5.95 -9.89 -12.13
C MET A 49 6.43 -10.72 -13.32
N ARG A 50 5.54 -11.45 -14.00
CA ARG A 50 5.86 -12.13 -15.26
C ARG A 50 6.10 -11.14 -16.40
N MET A 51 5.26 -10.11 -16.51
CA MET A 51 5.44 -9.04 -17.50
C MET A 51 6.79 -8.34 -17.32
N LEU A 52 7.14 -7.96 -16.09
CA LEU A 52 8.41 -7.31 -15.77
C LEU A 52 9.66 -8.13 -16.15
N LYS A 53 9.54 -9.47 -16.14
CA LYS A 53 10.62 -10.38 -16.53
C LYS A 53 10.76 -10.53 -18.05
N ASP A 54 9.70 -10.25 -18.80
CA ASP A 54 9.70 -10.34 -20.26
C ASP A 54 10.21 -9.04 -20.89
N LYS A 55 11.43 -9.09 -21.45
CA LYS A 55 12.07 -7.94 -22.11
C LYS A 55 11.36 -7.49 -23.38
N LYS A 56 10.48 -8.30 -23.96
CA LYS A 56 9.67 -7.96 -25.14
C LYS A 56 8.28 -7.43 -24.77
N CYS A 57 7.91 -7.51 -23.49
CA CYS A 57 6.66 -6.99 -23.00
C CYS A 57 6.77 -5.47 -22.79
N SER A 58 5.84 -4.73 -23.39
CA SER A 58 5.63 -3.30 -23.08
C SER A 58 4.64 -3.18 -21.93
N ILE A 59 4.99 -2.43 -20.89
CA ILE A 59 4.28 -2.35 -19.61
C ILE A 59 3.97 -0.88 -19.29
#